data_AF-A0A4V2W447-F1
#
_entry.id   AF-A0A4V2W447-F1
#
_cell.length_a   1.000
_cell.length_b   1.000
_cell.length_c   1.000
_cell.angle_alpha   90.00
_cell.angle_beta   90.00
_cell.angle_gamma   90.00
#
_symmetry.space_group_name_H-M   'P 1'
#
loop_
_entity.id
_entity.type
_entity.pdbx_description
1 polymer ?
#
loop_
_entity_poly.entity_id
_entity_poly.type
_entity_poly.pdbx_seq_one_letter_code
_entity_poly.pdbx_strand_id
1 'polypeptide(L)' 'MLLEAMARGVYCIAADCVSGPNEIINSGVNGILYEPGNVKRLQAAMDSLLAGAALADQKNIQDGIQKSL' A
#
# COMPACT_ATOMS: atom_id res chain seq x y z
N MET A 1 -4.49 7.01 -10.14
CA MET A 1 -4.83 5.58 -9.96
C MET A 1 -3.80 4.91 -9.03
N LEU A 2 -4.14 3.89 -8.23
CA LEU A 2 -3.18 3.24 -7.30
C LEU A 2 -1.94 2.70 -8.04
N LEU A 3 -2.15 2.00 -9.15
CA LEU A 3 -1.08 1.42 -9.97
C LEU A 3 -0.08 2.47 -10.48
N GLU A 4 -0.56 3.64 -10.92
CA GLU A 4 0.29 4.73 -11.39
C GLU A 4 1.14 5.33 -10.27
N ALA A 5 0.59 5.44 -9.06
CA ALA A 5 1.32 5.92 -7.89
C ALA A 5 2.45 4.95 -7.54
N MET A 6 2.14 3.65 -7.46
CA MET A 6 3.14 2.62 -7.17
C MET A 6 4.18 2.49 -8.28
N ALA A 7 3.81 2.66 -9.55
CA ALA A 7 4.77 2.67 -10.67
C ALA A 7 5.78 3.83 -10.57
N ARG A 8 5.44 4.88 -9.82
CA ARG A 8 6.34 5.99 -9.45
C ARG A 8 7.02 5.77 -8.09
N GLY A 9 6.86 4.57 -7.51
CA GLY A 9 7.40 4.15 -6.22
C GLY A 9 6.79 4.86 -5.02
N VAL A 10 5.51 5.22 -5.10
CA VAL A 10 4.75 5.75 -3.97
C VAL A 10 4.14 4.60 -3.17
N TYR A 11 4.39 4.58 -1.87
CA TYR A 11 3.75 3.64 -0.94
C TYR A 11 2.27 4.01 -0.75
N CYS A 12 1.36 3.04 -0.82
CA CYS A 12 -0.08 3.32 -0.74
C CYS A 12 -0.77 2.61 0.43
N ILE A 13 -1.69 3.31 1.09
CA ILE A 13 -2.67 2.70 1.99
C ILE A 13 -4.00 2.66 1.24
N ALA A 14 -4.64 1.49 1.14
CA ALA A 14 -5.91 1.34 0.45
C ALA A 14 -6.87 0.41 1.21
N ALA A 15 -8.18 0.61 1.00
CA ALA A 15 -9.19 -0.30 1.52
C ALA A 15 -9.15 -1.62 0.73
N ASP A 16 -9.31 -2.75 1.41
CA ASP A 16 -9.43 -4.08 0.83
C ASP A 16 -10.85 -4.33 0.30
N CYS A 17 -11.22 -3.56 -0.71
CA CYS A 17 -12.48 -3.72 -1.42
C CYS A 17 -12.32 -4.72 -2.57
N VAL A 18 -13.36 -5.51 -2.84
CA VAL A 18 -13.47 -6.25 -4.11
C VAL A 18 -13.68 -5.22 -5.23
N SER A 19 -12.85 -5.13 -6.28
CA SER A 19 -11.60 -5.81 -6.66
C SER A 19 -10.47 -4.78 -6.93
N GLY A 20 -9.21 -5.23 -7.04
CA GLY A 20 -8.08 -4.38 -7.43
C GLY A 20 -7.00 -4.19 -6.37
N PRO A 21 -7.25 -3.53 -5.22
CA PRO A 21 -6.21 -3.23 -4.23
C PRO A 21 -5.46 -4.46 -3.73
N ASN A 22 -6.16 -5.57 -3.49
CA ASN A 22 -5.53 -6.80 -3.02
C ASN A 22 -4.72 -7.54 -4.09
N GLU A 23 -4.95 -7.23 -5.36
CA GLU A 23 -4.20 -7.80 -6.48
C GLU A 23 -2.84 -7.10 -6.63
N ILE A 24 -2.74 -5.81 -6.28
CA ILE A 24 -1.54 -4.98 -6.51
C ILE A 24 -0.76 -4.61 -5.24
N ILE A 25 -1.38 -4.65 -4.05
CA ILE A 25 -0.70 -4.34 -2.78
C ILE A 25 -0.08 -5.59 -2.18
N ASN A 26 1.24 -5.56 -2.04
CA ASN A 26 2.01 -6.46 -1.20
C ASN A 26 2.33 -5.76 0.13
N SER A 27 1.61 -6.17 1.18
CA SER A 27 1.66 -5.53 2.50
C SER A 27 3.08 -5.49 3.06
N GLY A 28 3.55 -4.30 3.45
CA GLY A 28 4.91 -4.08 3.95
C GLY A 28 5.98 -3.88 2.88
N VAL A 29 5.64 -4.05 1.60
CA VAL A 29 6.53 -3.72 0.47
C VAL A 29 6.08 -2.44 -0.21
N ASN A 30 4.93 -2.44 -0.87
CA ASN A 30 4.44 -1.30 -1.67
C ASN A 30 3.19 -0.63 -1.07
N GLY A 31 2.65 -1.17 0.02
CA GLY A 31 1.49 -0.59 0.67
C GLY A 31 0.97 -1.34 1.90
N ILE A 32 -0.20 -0.92 2.37
CA ILE A 32 -0.99 -1.56 3.43
C ILE A 32 -2.44 -1.63 2.96
N LEU A 33 -3.08 -2.78 3.20
CA LEU A 33 -4.52 -2.95 3.09
C LEU A 33 -5.19 -2.81 4.45
N TYR A 34 -6.37 -2.18 4.47
CA TYR A 34 -7.26 -2.14 5.63
C TYR A 34 -8.68 -2.54 5.25
N GLU A 35 -9.41 -3.14 6.18
CA GLU A 35 -10.80 -3.53 5.93
C GLU A 35 -11.70 -2.30 5.66
N PRO A 36 -12.60 -2.34 4.67
CA PRO A 36 -13.53 -1.25 4.42
C PRO A 36 -14.33 -0.87 5.68
N GLY A 37 -14.37 0.42 6.01
CA GLY A 37 -15.04 0.94 7.21
C GLY A 37 -14.24 0.80 8.51
N ASN A 38 -13.11 0.09 8.51
CA ASN A 38 -12.24 -0.03 9.69
C ASN A 38 -11.32 1.21 9.82
N VAL A 39 -11.91 2.32 10.27
CA VAL A 39 -11.22 3.61 10.46
C VAL A 39 -10.05 3.49 11.43
N LYS A 40 -10.16 2.65 12.47
CA LYS A 40 -9.07 2.42 13.43
C LYS A 40 -7.84 1.82 12.76
N ARG A 41 -8.02 0.87 11.84
CA ARG A 41 -6.92 0.26 11.09
C ARG A 41 -6.27 1.26 10.13
N LEU A 42 -7.07 2.07 9.44
CA LEU A 42 -6.56 3.15 8.60
C LEU A 42 -5.73 4.15 9.42
N GLN A 43 -6.26 4.62 10.55
CA GLN A 43 -5.57 5.54 11.44
C GLN A 43 -4.24 4.96 11.90
N ALA A 44 -4.22 3.72 12.40
CA ALA A 44 -2.98 3.07 12.86
C ALA A 44 -1.93 2.94 11.75
N ALA A 45 -2.35 2.68 10.51
CA ALA A 45 -1.44 2.65 9.36
C ALA A 45 -0.83 4.04 9.09
N MET A 46 -1.64 5.10 9.13
CA MET A 46 -1.16 6.48 8.96
C MET A 46 -0.23 6.92 10.10
N ASP A 47 -0.60 6.64 11.35
CA ASP A 47 0.20 6.96 12.54
C ASP A 47 1.59 6.30 12.47
N SER A 48 1.64 5.04 12.03
CA SER A 48 2.90 4.32 11.83
C SER A 48 3.82 5.02 10.82
N LEU A 49 3.27 5.49 9.69
CA LEU A 49 4.05 6.22 8.68
C LEU A 49 4.53 7.58 9.20
N LEU A 50 3.69 8.30 9.93
CA LEU A 50 4.05 9.58 10.55
C LEU A 50 5.11 9.41 11.65
N ALA A 51 5.12 8.27 12.34
CA ALA A 51 6.14 7.90 13.31
C ALA A 51 7.47 7.46 12.67
N GLY A 52 7.58 7.48 11.34
CA GLY A 52 8.80 7.14 10.62
C GLY A 52 9.04 5.63 10.47
N ALA A 53 7.97 4.83 10.40
CA ALA A 53 8.09 3.42 10.05
C ALA A 53 8.91 3.26 8.77
N ALA A 54 9.87 2.34 8.79
CA ALA A 54 10.73 2.07 7.65
C ALA A 54 9.88 1.58 6.46
N LEU A 55 10.04 2.26 5.32
CA LEU A 55 9.41 1.87 4.07
C LEU A 55 10.45 1.25 3.15
N ALA A 56 9.98 0.38 2.26
CA ALA A 56 10.78 -0.05 1.13
C ALA A 56 11.22 1.17 0.30
N ASP A 57 12.39 1.09 -0.32
CA ASP A 57 12.81 2.12 -1.26
C ASP A 57 11.92 2.13 -2.51
N GLN A 58 12.05 3.21 -3.29
CA GLN A 58 11.25 3.45 -4.48
C GLN A 58 11.27 2.28 -5.48
N LYS A 59 12.44 1.65 -5.66
CA LYS A 59 12.61 0.53 -6.59
C LYS A 59 11.87 -0.70 -6.10
N ASN A 60 11.98 -1.02 -4.81
CA ASN A 60 11.26 -2.14 -4.20
C ASN A 60 9.73 -1.94 -4.22
N ILE A 61 9.25 -0.71 -4.08
CA ILE A 61 7.82 -0.39 -4.24
C ILE A 61 7.36 -0.68 -5.69
N GLN A 62 8.14 -0.27 -6.69
CA GLN A 62 7.85 -0.49 -8.11
C GLN A 62 7.86 -1.98 -8.47
N ASP A 63 8.89 -2.71 -8.04
CA ASP A 63 9.05 -4.14 -8.30
C ASP A 63 7.91 -4.96 -7.65
N GLY A 64 7.36 -4.48 -6.52
CA GLY A 64 6.24 -5.11 -5.82
C GLY A 64 4.94 -5.23 -6.64
N ILE A 65 4.82 -4.48 -7.73
CA ILE A 65 3.65 -4.50 -8.64
C ILE A 65 3.69 -5.73 -9.58
N GLN A 66 4.87 -6.32 -9.82
CA GLN A 66 5.05 -7.36 -10.85
C GLN A 66 4.35 -8.70 -10.55
N LYS A 67 3.74 -8.88 -9.37
CA LYS A 67 2.93 -10.07 -9.06
C LYS A 67 1.57 -10.09 -9.78
N SER A 68 1.17 -9.00 -10.42
CA SER A 68 -0.17 -8.82 -11.00
C SER A 68 -0.17 -8.72 -12.53
N LEU A 69 0.99 -8.89 -13.18
CA LEU A 69 1.17 -8.89 -14.64
C LEU A 69 1.68 -10.23 -15.14
#